data_AF-A0A931KD49-F1
#
_entry.id   AF-A0A931KD49-F1
#
_cell.length_a   1.000
_cell.length_b   1.000
_cell.length_c   1.000
_cell.angle_alpha   90.00
_cell.angle_beta   90.00
_cell.angle_gamma   90.00
#
_symmetry.space_group_name_H-M   'P 1'
#
loop_
_entity.id
_entity.type
_entity.pdbx_description
1 polymer ?
#
loop_
_entity_poly.entity_id
_entity_poly.type
_entity_poly.pdbx_seq_one_letter_code
_entity_poly.pdbx_strand_id
1 'polypeptide(L)'
;MDDNSSNKRRKWTPAEKMRIVITGMQPGVEISDLCRQEGIHATQYYTWKKQLPGSAERVFERPMTESRTARKQDEEVQRLKNVIAEITAENLEIKKGRWG
;
A
#
# COMPACT_ATOMS: atom_id res chain seq x y z
N MET A 1 10.14 10.69 49.62
CA MET A 1 9.25 10.06 48.64
C MET A 1 8.80 11.14 47.68
N ASP A 2 9.04 10.97 46.38
CA ASP A 2 8.19 11.47 45.30
C ASP A 2 8.62 10.73 44.03
N ASP A 3 8.04 9.54 43.89
CA ASP A 3 8.12 8.65 42.74
C ASP A 3 7.08 9.12 41.71
N ASN A 4 7.52 9.71 40.60
CA ASN A 4 6.64 9.91 39.44
C ASN A 4 7.42 10.05 38.13
N SER A 5 8.27 9.07 37.80
CA SER A 5 8.76 8.91 36.44
C SER A 5 7.71 8.15 35.63
N SER A 6 6.71 8.88 35.14
CA SER A 6 5.68 8.38 34.22
C SER A 6 6.31 7.51 33.12
N ASN A 7 6.10 6.21 33.23
CA ASN A 7 6.68 5.15 32.40
C ASN A 7 6.16 5.29 30.96
N LYS A 8 6.74 6.21 30.19
CA LYS A 8 6.43 6.42 28.78
C LYS A 8 6.90 5.19 28.03
N ARG A 9 5.94 4.31 27.70
CA ARG A 9 6.17 3.15 26.83
C ARG A 9 6.97 3.60 25.61
N ARG A 10 8.17 3.04 25.45
CA ARG A 10 9.04 3.29 24.29
C ARG A 10 8.22 3.03 23.01
N LYS A 11 8.30 3.93 22.04
CA LYS A 11 7.66 3.78 20.74
C LYS A 11 8.75 3.48 19.71
N TRP A 12 8.53 2.45 18.90
CA TRP A 12 9.39 2.12 17.76
C TRP A 12 8.76 2.66 16.47
N THR A 13 9.54 3.36 15.69
CA THR A 13 9.22 3.77 14.32
C THR A 13 9.13 2.54 13.40
N PRO A 14 8.47 2.63 12.24
CA PRO A 14 8.44 1.55 11.26
C PRO A 14 9.84 1.08 10.83
N ALA A 15 10.78 2.03 10.65
CA ALA A 15 12.15 1.73 10.27
C ALA A 15 12.90 0.95 11.37
N GLU A 16 12.73 1.32 12.64
CA GLU A 16 13.31 0.58 13.76
C GLU A 16 12.74 -0.83 13.88
N LYS A 17 11.42 -1.00 13.74
CA LYS A 17 10.79 -2.34 13.74
C LYS A 17 11.37 -3.21 12.64
N MET A 18 11.52 -2.67 11.43
CA MET A 18 12.08 -3.39 10.29
C MET A 18 13.55 -3.78 10.54
N ARG A 19 14.39 -2.84 11.03
CA ARG A 19 15.79 -3.12 11.40
C ARG A 19 15.86 -4.29 12.38
N ILE A 20 15.09 -4.22 13.47
CA ILE A 20 15.10 -5.25 14.53
C ILE A 20 14.69 -6.61 13.96
N VAL A 21 13.64 -6.66 13.14
CA VAL A 21 13.20 -7.92 12.54
C VAL A 21 14.24 -8.51 11.58
N ILE A 22 14.85 -7.69 10.72
CA ILE A 22 15.89 -8.14 9.78
C ILE A 22 17.12 -8.65 10.54
N THR A 23 17.53 -7.96 11.61
CA THR A 23 18.63 -8.41 12.48
C THR A 23 18.34 -9.79 13.07
N GLY A 24 17.13 -10.02 13.60
CA GLY A 24 16.75 -11.33 14.15
C GLY A 24 16.55 -12.44 13.11
N MET A 25 16.61 -12.13 11.81
CA MET A 25 16.60 -13.12 10.73
C MET A 25 18.02 -13.52 10.28
N GLN A 26 19.06 -12.82 10.74
CA GLN A 26 20.45 -13.17 10.41
C GLN A 26 20.87 -14.47 11.11
N PRO A 27 21.67 -15.33 10.44
CA PRO A 27 22.23 -16.52 11.07
C PRO A 27 23.02 -16.17 12.34
N GLY A 28 22.86 -16.97 13.39
CA GLY A 28 23.60 -16.79 14.64
C GLY A 28 23.05 -15.73 15.60
N VAL A 29 21.96 -15.03 15.26
CA VAL A 29 21.29 -14.10 16.18
C VAL A 29 20.32 -14.84 17.09
N GLU A 30 20.55 -14.75 18.39
CA GLU A 30 19.64 -15.27 19.41
C GLU A 30 18.55 -14.21 19.71
N ILE A 31 17.29 -14.61 19.63
CA ILE A 31 16.15 -13.68 19.68
C ILE A 31 15.95 -13.10 21.08
N SER A 32 16.23 -13.86 22.14
CA SER A 32 16.07 -13.39 23.52
C SER A 32 17.07 -12.27 23.86
N ASP A 33 18.29 -12.36 23.35
CA ASP A 33 19.36 -11.39 23.53
C ASP A 33 19.09 -10.13 22.70
N LEU A 34 18.66 -10.29 21.45
CA LEU A 34 18.18 -9.18 20.63
C LEU A 34 17.01 -8.45 21.29
N CYS A 35 16.04 -9.19 21.84
CA CYS A 35 14.89 -8.60 22.53
C CYS A 35 15.31 -7.82 23.78
N ARG A 36 16.27 -8.34 24.57
CA ARG A 36 16.84 -7.63 25.73
C ARG A 36 17.57 -6.35 25.32
N GLN A 37 18.39 -6.40 24.27
CA GLN A 37 19.13 -5.25 23.77
C GLN A 37 18.19 -4.14 23.25
N GLU A 38 17.13 -4.53 22.53
CA GLU A 38 16.19 -3.59 21.91
C GLU A 38 15.06 -3.14 22.86
N GLY A 39 14.97 -3.75 24.05
CA GLY A 39 13.95 -3.46 25.05
C GLY A 39 12.55 -3.88 24.62
N ILE A 40 12.43 -4.99 23.89
CA ILE A 40 11.15 -5.54 23.40
C ILE A 40 10.90 -6.94 23.98
N HIS A 41 9.64 -7.36 23.98
CA HIS A 41 9.30 -8.75 24.29
C HIS A 41 9.39 -9.63 23.04
N ALA A 42 9.73 -10.90 23.21
CA ALA A 42 9.79 -11.87 22.11
C ALA A 42 8.46 -11.95 21.33
N THR A 43 7.31 -11.90 22.02
CA THR A 43 5.99 -11.85 21.39
C THR A 43 5.84 -10.66 20.44
N GLN A 44 6.40 -9.50 20.79
CA GLN A 44 6.38 -8.29 19.96
C GLN A 44 7.27 -8.45 18.72
N TYR A 45 8.46 -9.03 18.88
CA TYR A 45 9.33 -9.40 17.74
C TYR A 45 8.61 -10.32 16.75
N TYR A 46 8.04 -11.44 17.20
CA TYR A 46 7.35 -12.37 16.31
C TYR A 46 6.10 -11.77 15.68
N THR A 47 5.40 -10.88 16.40
CA THR A 47 4.29 -10.11 15.83
C THR A 47 4.75 -9.25 14.65
N TRP A 48 5.86 -8.52 14.79
CA TRP A 48 6.42 -7.71 13.70
C TRP A 48 6.97 -8.58 12.57
N LYS A 49 7.64 -9.70 12.88
CA LYS A 49 8.12 -10.67 11.89
C LYS A 49 6.99 -11.23 11.03
N LYS A 50 5.85 -11.58 11.63
CA LYS A 50 4.68 -12.08 10.89
C LYS A 50 4.05 -11.02 9.97
N GLN A 51 4.20 -9.74 10.29
CA GLN A 51 3.68 -8.63 9.48
C GLN A 51 4.54 -8.33 8.24
N LEU A 52 5.80 -8.80 8.17
CA LEU A 52 6.67 -8.64 7.00
C LEU A 52 6.20 -9.41 5.75
N PRO A 53 5.96 -10.74 5.77
CA PRO A 53 5.59 -11.49 4.56
C PRO A 53 4.24 -11.05 3.98
N GLY A 54 3.25 -10.71 4.82
CA GLY A 54 1.98 -10.13 4.36
C GLY A 54 2.10 -8.73 3.77
N SER A 55 3.28 -8.11 3.84
CA SER A 55 3.63 -6.84 3.20
C SER A 55 4.60 -7.03 2.03
N ALA A 56 5.42 -8.09 2.03
CA ALA A 56 6.35 -8.43 0.95
C ALA A 56 5.60 -8.89 -0.30
N GLU A 57 4.60 -9.79 -0.15
CA GLU A 57 3.72 -10.16 -1.26
C GLU A 57 3.00 -8.94 -1.84
N ARG A 58 2.49 -8.04 -0.99
CA ARG A 58 1.86 -6.77 -1.42
C ARG A 58 2.79 -5.75 -2.10
N VAL A 59 4.10 -5.89 -1.92
CA VAL A 59 5.12 -5.06 -2.60
C VAL A 59 5.46 -5.63 -3.98
N PHE A 60 5.37 -6.95 -4.15
CA PHE A 60 5.53 -7.64 -5.45
C PHE A 60 4.20 -7.82 -6.21
N GLU A 61 3.06 -7.76 -5.53
CA GLU A 61 1.75 -7.53 -6.12
C GLU A 61 1.75 -6.10 -6.66
N ARG A 62 1.73 -6.02 -7.99
CA ARG A 62 1.64 -4.79 -8.78
C ARG A 62 0.73 -3.77 -8.06
N PRO A 63 1.24 -2.58 -7.71
CA PRO A 63 0.50 -1.65 -6.89
C PRO A 63 -0.80 -1.24 -7.60
N MET A 64 -1.85 -1.09 -6.80
CA MET A 64 -3.15 -0.43 -7.05
C MET A 64 -3.10 0.91 -7.82
N THR A 65 -1.93 1.38 -8.25
CA THR A 65 -1.76 2.52 -9.16
C THR A 65 -2.30 2.20 -10.55
N GLU A 66 -2.20 0.95 -11.03
CA GLU A 66 -2.92 0.54 -12.24
C GLU A 66 -4.41 0.76 -12.10
N SER A 67 -5.00 0.47 -10.94
CA SER A 67 -6.44 0.69 -10.74
C SER A 67 -6.84 2.17 -10.85
N ARG A 68 -6.01 3.12 -10.38
CA ARG A 68 -6.35 4.56 -10.50
C ARG A 68 -6.09 5.13 -11.90
N THR A 69 -4.99 4.75 -12.56
CA THR A 69 -4.71 5.22 -13.92
C THR A 69 -5.58 4.52 -14.95
N ALA A 70 -5.85 3.22 -14.79
CA ALA A 70 -6.77 2.47 -15.64
C ALA A 70 -8.20 2.98 -15.47
N ARG A 71 -8.68 3.25 -14.24
CA ARG A 71 -10.02 3.81 -14.05
C ARG A 71 -10.16 5.20 -14.69
N LYS A 72 -9.14 6.06 -14.58
CA LYS A 72 -9.13 7.35 -15.29
C LYS A 72 -9.11 7.18 -16.82
N GLN A 73 -8.36 6.20 -17.32
CA GLN A 73 -8.35 5.88 -18.76
C GLN A 73 -9.69 5.34 -19.22
N ASP A 74 -10.35 4.49 -18.44
CA ASP A 74 -11.69 3.95 -18.76
C ASP A 74 -12.75 5.06 -18.75
N GLU A 75 -12.72 5.96 -17.76
CA GLU A 75 -13.60 7.14 -17.70
C GLU A 75 -13.42 8.03 -18.94
N GLU A 76 -12.17 8.27 -19.37
CA GLU A 76 -11.88 9.05 -20.57
C GLU A 76 -12.31 8.33 -21.86
N VAL A 77 -12.09 7.02 -21.96
CA VAL A 77 -12.53 6.21 -23.10
C VAL A 77 -14.06 6.24 -23.22
N GLN A 78 -14.80 6.18 -22.11
CA GLN A 78 -16.26 6.29 -22.13
C GLN A 78 -16.71 7.70 -22.53
N ARG A 79 -16.05 8.74 -22.03
CA ARG A 79 -16.32 10.13 -22.44
C ARG A 79 -16.13 10.30 -23.94
N LEU A 80 -15.02 9.83 -24.49
CA LEU A 80 -14.72 9.91 -25.92
C LEU A 80 -15.72 9.11 -26.77
N LYS A 81 -16.11 7.91 -26.34
CA LYS A 81 -17.15 7.11 -27.02
C LYS A 81 -18.49 7.83 -27.09
N ASN A 82 -18.91 8.49 -26.02
CA ASN A 82 -20.15 9.25 -26.00
C ASN A 82 -20.13 10.44 -26.96
N VAL A 83 -19.03 11.20 -26.97
CA VAL A 83 -18.85 12.32 -27.92
C VAL A 83 -18.85 11.82 -29.36
N ILE A 84 -18.17 10.70 -29.64
CA ILE A 84 -18.18 10.07 -30.97
C ILE A 84 -19.61 9.66 -31.36
N ALA A 85 -20.37 9.06 -30.45
CA ALA A 85 -21.75 8.63 -30.72
C ALA A 85 -22.66 9.83 -31.04
N GLU A 86 -22.56 10.92 -30.27
CA GLU A 86 -23.30 12.16 -30.49
C GLU A 86 -22.97 12.80 -31.85
N ILE A 87 -21.68 13.01 -32.14
CA ILE A 87 -21.23 13.55 -33.44
C ILE A 87 -21.64 12.62 -34.60
N THR A 88 -21.62 11.30 -34.39
CA THR A 88 -22.04 10.34 -35.42
C THR A 88 -23.54 10.43 -35.69
N ALA A 89 -24.36 10.58 -34.65
CA ALA A 89 -25.80 10.77 -34.79
C ALA A 89 -26.12 12.07 -35.54
N GLU A 90 -25.48 13.19 -35.17
CA GLU A 90 -25.62 14.46 -35.88
C GLU A 90 -25.22 14.35 -37.36
N ASN A 91 -24.10 13.69 -37.64
CA ASN A 91 -23.64 13.47 -39.02
C ASN A 91 -24.61 12.61 -39.84
N LEU A 92 -25.26 11.63 -39.22
CA LEU A 92 -26.26 10.80 -39.89
C LEU A 92 -27.53 11.60 -40.20
N GLU A 93 -27.99 12.46 -39.28
CA GLU A 93 -29.15 13.32 -39.50
C GLU A 93 -28.86 14.41 -40.56
N ILE A 94 -27.68 15.04 -40.52
CA ILE A 94 -27.24 15.97 -41.56
C ILE A 94 -27.19 15.29 -42.93
N LYS A 95 -26.67 14.05 -42.99
CA LYS A 95 -26.69 13.28 -44.23
C LYS A 95 -28.14 13.04 -44.67
N LYS A 96 -29.01 12.48 -43.83
CA LYS A 96 -30.41 12.22 -44.20
C LYS A 96 -31.13 13.48 -44.71
N GLY A 97 -30.94 14.63 -44.08
CA GLY A 97 -31.51 15.90 -44.54
C GLY A 97 -30.86 16.49 -45.79
N ARG A 98 -29.69 15.99 -46.19
CA ARG A 98 -28.97 16.39 -47.42
C ARG A 98 -29.23 15.46 -48.60
N TRP A 99 -29.83 14.29 -48.38
CA TRP A 99 -30.17 13.29 -49.40
C TRP A 99 -31.70 13.13 -49.63
N GLY A 100 -32.54 13.79 -48.82
CA GLY A 100 -33.99 13.91 -49.05
C GLY A 100 -34.33 15.22 -49.74
#